data_AF-A0A7W8DRA4-F1
#
_entry.id   AF-A0A7W8DRA4-F1
#
_cell.length_a   1.000
_cell.length_b   1.000
_cell.length_c   1.000
_cell.angle_alpha   90.00
_cell.angle_beta   90.00
_cell.angle_gamma   90.00
#
_symmetry.space_group_name_H-M   'P 1'
#
loop_
_entity.id
_entity.type
_entity.pdbx_description
1 polymer ?
#
loop_
_entity_poly.entity_id
_entity_poly.type
_entity_poly.pdbx_seq_one_letter_code
_entity_poly.pdbx_strand_id
1 'polypeptide(L)'
;MTAAVEHIKKEIRSLGPDEIEALLRDLQNEYVLPPADDEAASIEAEWDAEIDRRMQDVIQGRVELISAEESDHRMDALFAKRGFERHSA
;
A
#
# COMPACT_ATOMS: atom_id res chain seq x y z
N MET A 1 -1.13 9.28 -20.68
CA MET A 1 -0.02 10.26 -20.86
C MET A 1 -0.41 11.26 -21.93
N THR A 2 -0.06 12.54 -21.78
CA THR A 2 -0.41 13.58 -22.75
C THR A 2 0.63 13.66 -23.87
N ALA A 3 0.23 14.17 -25.04
CA ALA A 3 1.15 14.40 -26.17
C ALA A 3 2.34 15.30 -25.81
N ALA A 4 2.13 16.27 -24.92
CA ALA A 4 3.16 17.14 -24.40
C ALA A 4 4.23 16.38 -23.60
N VAL A 5 3.84 15.43 -22.74
CA VAL A 5 4.79 14.65 -21.93
C VAL A 5 5.65 13.73 -22.82
N GLU A 6 5.07 13.12 -23.84
CA GLU A 6 5.84 12.27 -24.77
C GLU A 6 6.81 13.09 -25.64
N HIS A 7 6.44 14.32 -26.00
CA HIS A 7 7.33 15.24 -26.68
C HIS A 7 8.54 15.61 -25.79
N ILE A 8 8.30 16.00 -24.54
CA ILE A 8 9.36 16.33 -23.56
C ILE A 8 10.30 15.15 -23.34
N LYS A 9 9.78 13.93 -23.20
CA LYS A 9 10.61 12.72 -23.05
C LYS A 9 11.53 12.50 -24.25
N LYS A 10 11.09 12.85 -25.45
CA LYS A 10 11.91 12.73 -26.66
C LYS A 10 13.06 13.74 -26.67
N GLU A 11 12.81 14.98 -26.21
CA GLU A 11 13.84 16.02 -26.12
C GLU A 11 14.86 15.73 -25.03
N ILE A 12 14.43 15.25 -23.86
CA ILE A 12 15.34 14.84 -22.78
C ILE A 12 16.30 13.72 -23.25
N ARG A 13 15.81 12.78 -24.09
CA ARG A 13 16.65 11.71 -24.65
C ARG A 13 17.74 12.19 -25.61
N SER A 14 17.63 13.41 -26.13
CA SER A 14 18.64 14.00 -27.01
C SER A 14 19.68 14.84 -26.27
N LEU A 15 19.53 15.07 -24.97
CA LEU A 15 20.46 15.85 -24.17
C LEU A 15 21.77 15.11 -23.92
N GLY A 16 22.87 15.88 -23.87
CA GLY A 16 24.16 15.39 -23.41
C GLY A 16 24.19 15.13 -21.90
N PRO A 17 25.17 14.36 -21.39
CA PRO A 17 25.28 14.04 -19.97
C PRO A 17 25.26 15.28 -19.05
N ASP A 18 26.01 16.33 -19.40
CA ASP A 18 26.12 17.55 -18.60
C ASP A 18 24.80 18.35 -18.60
N GLU A 19 24.06 18.32 -19.70
CA GLU A 19 22.75 18.98 -19.83
C GLU A 19 21.68 18.25 -19.04
N ILE A 20 21.75 16.90 -19.00
CA ILE A 20 20.88 16.07 -18.16
C ILE A 20 21.14 16.37 -16.69
N GLU A 21 22.41 16.46 -16.28
CA GLU A 21 22.76 16.78 -14.89
C GLU A 21 22.24 18.15 -14.47
N ALA A 22 22.44 19.18 -15.31
CA ALA A 22 21.90 20.52 -15.07
C ALA A 22 20.37 20.51 -14.97
N LEU A 23 19.68 19.84 -15.90
CA LEU A 23 18.22 19.73 -15.90
C LEU A 23 17.70 19.03 -14.64
N LEU A 24 18.32 17.93 -14.22
CA LEU A 24 17.92 17.20 -13.01
C LEU A 24 18.08 18.07 -11.75
N ARG A 25 19.18 18.85 -11.68
CA ARG A 25 19.43 19.76 -10.57
C ARG A 25 18.38 20.87 -10.50
N ASP A 26 18.05 21.47 -11.64
CA ASP A 26 17.05 22.53 -11.71
C ASP A 26 15.66 21.99 -11.34
N LEU A 27 15.27 20.81 -11.84
CA LEU A 27 14.01 20.17 -11.48
C LEU A 27 13.91 19.84 -9.99
N GLN A 28 14.99 19.38 -9.36
CA GLN A 28 15.02 19.12 -7.92
C GLN A 28 14.93 20.39 -7.07
N ASN A 29 15.45 21.52 -7.58
CA ASN A 29 15.38 22.81 -6.89
C ASN A 29 14.02 23.50 -7.06
N GLU A 30 13.43 23.42 -8.25
CA GLU A 30 12.17 24.08 -8.59
C GLU A 30 10.96 23.31 -8.06
N TYR A 31 11.03 21.98 -8.10
CA TYR A 31 9.97 21.11 -7.62
C TYR A 31 10.48 20.34 -6.41
N VAL A 32 9.88 20.60 -5.24
CA VAL A 32 9.95 19.66 -4.12
C VAL A 32 9.16 18.43 -4.56
N LEU A 33 9.84 17.48 -5.20
CA LEU A 33 9.30 16.16 -5.44
C LEU A 33 8.97 15.57 -4.07
N PRO A 34 7.71 15.22 -3.78
CA PRO A 34 7.41 14.53 -2.54
C PRO A 34 8.29 13.27 -2.49
N PRO A 35 8.98 13.03 -1.37
CA PRO A 35 9.81 11.84 -1.23
C PRO A 35 8.95 10.61 -1.53
N ALA A 36 9.44 9.77 -2.44
CA ALA A 36 8.69 8.60 -2.91
C ALA A 36 8.41 7.56 -1.79
N ASP A 37 9.05 7.70 -0.63
CA ASP A 37 9.02 6.74 0.48
C ASP A 37 8.20 7.18 1.71
N ASP A 38 7.80 8.46 1.82
CA ASP A 38 7.11 8.92 3.04
C ASP A 38 5.68 8.36 3.15
N GLU A 39 5.03 8.07 2.01
CA GLU A 39 3.68 7.53 2.00
C GLU A 39 3.65 6.07 2.47
N ALA A 40 4.62 5.24 2.02
CA ALA A 40 4.71 3.85 2.45
C ALA A 40 5.04 3.74 3.95
N ALA A 41 5.97 4.54 4.44
CA ALA A 41 6.31 4.58 5.87
C ALA A 41 5.15 5.10 6.73
N SER A 42 4.41 6.10 6.23
CA SER A 42 3.21 6.60 6.92
C SER A 42 2.08 5.57 6.95
N ILE A 43 1.85 4.85 5.84
CA ILE A 43 0.85 3.79 5.77
C ILE A 43 1.21 2.66 6.76
N GLU A 44 2.48 2.25 6.81
CA GLU A 44 2.91 1.20 7.74
C GLU A 44 2.71 1.63 9.20
N ALA A 45 3.08 2.87 9.54
CA ALA A 45 2.88 3.41 10.88
C ALA A 45 1.39 3.49 11.28
N GLU A 46 0.50 3.82 10.35
CA GLU A 46 -0.95 3.79 10.58
C GLU A 46 -1.48 2.37 10.81
N TRP A 47 -0.97 1.39 10.05
CA TRP A 47 -1.33 -0.01 10.25
C TRP A 47 -0.83 -0.57 11.58
N ASP A 48 0.40 -0.25 11.98
CA ASP A 48 0.96 -0.64 13.28
C ASP A 48 0.10 -0.09 14.44
N ALA A 49 -0.24 1.20 14.37
CA ALA A 49 -1.12 1.82 15.37
C ALA A 49 -2.50 1.17 15.44
N GLU A 50 -3.05 0.76 14.29
CA GLU A 50 -4.33 0.05 14.22
C GLU A 50 -4.27 -1.35 14.83
N ILE A 51 -3.19 -2.09 14.54
CA ILE A 51 -2.97 -3.42 15.08
C ILE A 51 -2.86 -3.35 16.61
N ASP A 52 -2.05 -2.41 17.12
CA ASP A 52 -1.91 -2.19 18.56
C ASP A 52 -3.25 -1.87 19.22
N ARG A 53 -4.04 -0.99 18.61
CA ARG A 53 -5.38 -0.63 19.10
C ARG A 53 -6.30 -1.86 19.17
N ARG A 54 -6.34 -2.68 18.12
CA ARG A 54 -7.17 -3.90 18.10
C ARG A 54 -6.67 -4.96 19.07
N MET A 55 -5.36 -5.08 19.25
CA MET A 55 -4.76 -5.97 20.24
C MET A 55 -5.18 -5.56 21.65
N GLN A 56 -5.23 -4.26 21.94
CA GLN A 56 -5.75 -3.77 23.23
C GLN A 56 -7.22 -4.13 23.43
N ASP A 57 -8.05 -4.08 22.39
CA ASP A 57 -9.44 -4.50 22.51
C ASP A 57 -9.58 -6.00 22.84
N VAL A 58 -8.68 -6.85 22.31
CA VAL A 58 -8.57 -8.27 22.69
C VAL A 58 -8.15 -8.42 24.16
N ILE A 59 -7.06 -7.76 24.56
CA ILE A 59 -6.51 -7.85 25.93
C ILE A 59 -7.54 -7.37 26.97
N GLN A 60 -8.30 -6.32 26.63
CA GLN A 60 -9.30 -5.74 27.52
C GLN A 60 -10.65 -6.48 27.47
N GLY A 61 -10.77 -7.54 26.67
CA GLY A 61 -12.01 -8.32 26.55
C GLY A 61 -13.17 -7.53 25.94
N ARG A 62 -12.88 -6.52 25.12
CA ARG A 62 -13.90 -5.73 24.40
C ARG A 62 -14.43 -6.44 23.16
N VAL A 63 -13.79 -7.55 22.78
CA VAL A 63 -14.23 -8.44 21.71
C VAL A 63 -14.60 -9.81 22.28
N GLU A 64 -15.63 -10.42 21.69
CA GLU A 64 -16.02 -11.79 22.01
C GLU A 64 -15.05 -12.76 21.34
N LEU A 65 -14.43 -13.63 22.16
CA LEU A 65 -13.58 -14.71 21.65
C LEU A 65 -14.45 -15.93 21.37
N ILE A 66 -14.29 -16.49 20.17
CA ILE A 66 -14.91 -17.75 19.78
C ILE A 66 -13.86 -18.86 19.73
N SER A 67 -14.28 -20.12 19.86
CA SER A 67 -13.38 -21.24 19.70
C SER A 67 -12.94 -21.38 18.24
N ALA A 68 -11.84 -22.11 18.03
CA ALA A 68 -11.38 -22.44 16.68
C ALA A 68 -12.45 -23.26 15.91
N GLU A 69 -13.11 -24.22 16.58
CA GLU A 69 -14.15 -25.02 15.93
C GLU A 69 -15.37 -24.18 15.51
N GLU A 70 -15.79 -23.25 16.36
CA GLU A 70 -16.87 -22.30 16.06
C GLU A 70 -16.49 -21.40 14.87
N SER A 71 -15.25 -20.92 14.82
CA SER A 71 -14.73 -20.12 13.71
C SER A 71 -14.74 -20.90 12.39
N ASP A 72 -14.23 -22.14 12.40
CA ASP A 72 -14.19 -22.99 11.22
C ASP A 72 -15.60 -23.32 10.71
N HIS A 73 -16.52 -23.65 11.60
CA HIS A 73 -17.91 -23.91 11.24
C HIS A 73 -18.57 -22.68 10.59
N ARG A 74 -18.34 -21.47 11.15
CA ARG A 74 -18.85 -20.21 10.56
C ARG A 74 -18.25 -19.95 9.18
N MET A 75 -16.96 -20.22 8.99
CA MET A 75 -16.31 -20.10 7.69
C MET A 75 -16.88 -21.09 6.69
N ASP A 76 -16.97 -22.38 7.02
CA ASP A 76 -17.50 -23.41 6.13
C ASP A 76 -18.94 -23.10 5.70
N ALA A 77 -19.78 -22.60 6.61
CA ALA A 77 -21.13 -22.14 6.30
C ALA A 77 -21.15 -20.95 5.32
N LEU A 78 -20.21 -19.99 5.45
CA LEU A 78 -20.07 -18.86 4.53
C LEU A 78 -19.65 -19.32 3.12
N PHE A 79 -18.70 -20.24 3.02
CA PHE A 79 -18.24 -20.80 1.75
C PHE A 79 -19.36 -21.62 1.08
N ALA A 80 -20.06 -22.47 1.84
CA ALA A 80 -21.19 -23.24 1.34
C ALA A 80 -22.32 -22.35 0.80
N LYS A 81 -22.65 -21.24 1.51
CA LYS A 81 -23.63 -20.24 1.04
C LYS A 81 -23.26 -19.61 -0.30
N ARG A 82 -21.98 -19.60 -0.65
CA ARG A 82 -21.46 -19.07 -1.91
C ARG A 82 -21.18 -20.16 -2.97
N GLY A 83 -21.50 -21.42 -2.66
CA GLY A 83 -21.33 -22.55 -3.58
C GLY A 83 -19.89 -23.06 -3.68
N PHE A 84 -19.05 -22.78 -2.68
CA PHE A 84 -17.67 -23.24 -2.62
C PHE A 84 -17.51 -24.28 -1.51
N GLU A 85 -16.73 -25.32 -1.77
CA GLU A 85 -16.23 -26.24 -0.74
C GLU A 85 -14.82 -25.81 -0.32
N ARG A 86 -14.68 -25.45 0.96
CA ARG A 86 -13.37 -25.15 1.56
C ARG A 86 -12.67 -26.48 1.84
N HIS A 87 -11.51 -26.68 1.22
CA HIS A 87 -10.65 -27.82 1.53
C HIS A 87 -9.69 -27.36 2.62
N SER A 88 -9.90 -27.84 3.84
CA SER A 88 -8.94 -27.63 4.94
C SER A 88 -7.65 -28.38 4.59
N ALA A 89 -6.52 -27.69 4.69
CA ALA A 89 -5.18 -28.27 4.49
C ALA A 89 -4.75 -29.13 5.68
#